data_AF-A0A2N2LRU7-F1
#
_entry.id   AF-A0A2N2LRU7-F1
#
_cell.length_a   1.000
_cell.length_b   1.000
_cell.length_c   1.000
_cell.angle_alpha   90.00
_cell.angle_beta   90.00
_cell.angle_gamma   90.00
#
_symmetry.space_group_name_H-M   'P 1'
#
loop_
_entity.id
_entity.type
_entity.pdbx_description
1 polymer ?
#
loop_
_entity_poly.entity_id
_entity_poly.type
_entity_poly.pdbx_seq_one_letter_code
_entity_poly.pdbx_strand_id
1 'polypeptide(L)'
;MAFCDLLGYSPAIVLNWLQGDSIPQGAELLSIAGLFGTKVYSLLGQLEPDPELVKIYNSFSHLTGEYRSKVAHALWEAQTEMSQKNVTVRSEEAKSILSQAFKKWGFETPLNN
;
A
#
# COMPACT_ATOMS: atom_id res chain seq x y z
N MET A 1 -7.37 -19.16 2.72
CA MET A 1 -8.27 -17.98 2.73
C MET A 1 -7.69 -16.87 3.60
N ALA A 2 -7.49 -17.09 4.91
CA ALA A 2 -6.97 -16.05 5.84
C ALA A 2 -5.68 -15.33 5.38
N PHE A 3 -4.73 -16.03 4.76
CA PHE A 3 -3.50 -15.40 4.24
C PHE A 3 -3.78 -14.42 3.09
N CYS A 4 -4.67 -14.75 2.16
CA CYS A 4 -5.05 -13.88 1.06
C CYS A 4 -5.78 -12.63 1.59
N ASP A 5 -6.64 -12.81 2.60
CA ASP A 5 -7.31 -11.71 3.29
C ASP A 5 -6.33 -10.79 4.03
N LEU A 6 -5.27 -11.35 4.64
CA LEU A 6 -4.20 -10.56 5.26
C LEU A 6 -3.38 -9.73 4.26
N LEU A 7 -3.29 -10.18 3.00
CA LEU A 7 -2.67 -9.42 1.93
C LEU A 7 -3.66 -8.44 1.27
N GLY A 8 -4.96 -8.68 1.41
CA GLY A 8 -6.02 -7.91 0.78
C GLY A 8 -6.26 -8.25 -0.69
N TYR A 9 -5.83 -9.44 -1.14
CA TYR A 9 -5.95 -9.89 -2.52
C TYR A 9 -6.70 -11.22 -2.62
N SER A 10 -7.28 -11.49 -3.79
CA SER A 10 -8.01 -12.73 -4.01
C SER A 10 -7.05 -13.94 -4.05
N PRO A 11 -7.53 -15.16 -3.74
CA PRO A 11 -6.72 -16.36 -3.83
C PRO A 11 -6.09 -16.58 -5.21
N ALA A 12 -6.77 -16.20 -6.29
CA ALA A 12 -6.26 -16.33 -7.65
C ALA A 12 -5.01 -15.47 -7.89
N ILE A 13 -5.01 -14.21 -7.44
CA ILE A 13 -3.85 -13.32 -7.55
C ILE A 13 -2.67 -13.89 -6.76
N VAL A 14 -2.91 -14.29 -5.52
CA VAL A 14 -1.87 -14.85 -4.65
C VAL A 14 -1.31 -16.16 -5.23
N LEU A 15 -2.17 -17.00 -5.81
CA LEU A 15 -1.74 -18.26 -6.43
C LEU A 15 -0.83 -18.01 -7.64
N ASN A 16 -1.16 -17.05 -8.50
CA ASN A 16 -0.32 -16.67 -9.64
C ASN A 16 1.10 -16.24 -9.17
N TRP A 17 1.21 -15.50 -8.06
CA TRP A 17 2.51 -15.15 -7.49
C TRP A 17 3.29 -16.37 -7.01
N LEU A 18 2.61 -17.29 -6.30
CA LEU A 18 3.25 -18.49 -5.75
C LEU A 18 3.70 -19.47 -6.83
N GLN A 19 3.00 -19.51 -7.97
CA GLN A 19 3.33 -20.34 -9.12
C GLN A 19 4.39 -19.70 -10.03
N GLY A 20 4.67 -18.40 -9.85
CA GLY A 20 5.61 -17.65 -10.68
C GLY A 20 5.02 -17.16 -12.01
N ASP A 21 3.70 -17.25 -12.18
CA ASP A 21 2.98 -16.75 -13.35
C ASP A 21 2.94 -15.21 -13.39
N SER A 22 3.06 -14.57 -12.22
CA SER A 22 3.25 -13.12 -12.10
C SER A 22 4.11 -12.77 -10.89
N ILE A 23 4.65 -11.56 -10.87
CA ILE A 23 5.43 -11.02 -9.77
C ILE A 23 4.64 -9.86 -9.15
N PRO A 24 4.55 -9.76 -7.80
CA PRO A 24 3.86 -8.64 -7.15
C PRO A 24 4.51 -7.30 -7.50
N GLN A 25 3.70 -6.26 -7.73
CA GLN A 25 4.17 -4.91 -8.08
C GLN A 25 3.39 -3.81 -7.35
N GLY A 26 4.04 -2.65 -7.24
CA GLY A 26 3.41 -1.43 -6.69
C GLY A 26 2.81 -1.63 -5.31
N ALA A 27 1.49 -1.43 -5.19
CA ALA A 27 0.75 -1.59 -3.94
C ALA A 27 0.79 -3.03 -3.37
N GLU A 28 0.91 -4.03 -4.24
CA GLU A 28 0.98 -5.44 -3.84
C GLU A 28 2.23 -5.70 -3.00
N LEU A 29 3.36 -5.09 -3.39
CA LEU A 29 4.60 -5.16 -2.64
C LEU A 29 4.49 -4.52 -1.27
N LEU A 30 3.72 -3.43 -1.15
CA LEU A 30 3.50 -2.77 0.14
C LEU A 30 2.68 -3.68 1.08
N SER A 31 1.66 -4.35 0.55
CA SER A 31 0.89 -5.33 1.33
C SER A 31 1.74 -6.50 1.80
N ILE A 32 2.60 -7.03 0.94
CA ILE A 32 3.52 -8.11 1.30
C ILE A 32 4.55 -7.61 2.33
N ALA A 33 5.10 -6.41 2.13
CA ALA A 33 6.09 -5.82 3.03
C ALA A 33 5.52 -5.51 4.43
N GLY A 34 4.23 -5.20 4.54
CA GLY A 34 3.61 -5.03 5.86
C GLY A 34 3.48 -6.34 6.66
N LEU A 35 3.62 -7.51 6.02
CA LEU A 35 3.65 -8.81 6.71
C LEU A 35 5.08 -9.33 6.90
N PHE A 36 5.94 -9.18 5.89
CA PHE A 36 7.27 -9.81 5.85
C PHE A 36 8.44 -8.82 5.96
N GLY A 37 8.17 -7.52 6.00
CA GLY A 37 9.16 -6.44 5.99
C GLY A 37 9.57 -5.97 4.59
N THR A 38 10.21 -4.80 4.51
CA THR A 38 10.57 -4.13 3.25
C THR A 38 11.66 -4.85 2.44
N LYS A 39 12.36 -5.82 3.04
CA LYS A 39 13.39 -6.62 2.34
C LYS A 39 12.86 -7.32 1.08
N VAL A 40 11.55 -7.59 0.99
CA VAL A 40 10.93 -8.15 -0.21
C VAL A 40 11.13 -7.28 -1.46
N TYR A 41 11.22 -5.95 -1.30
CA TYR A 41 11.51 -5.04 -2.41
C TYR A 41 12.91 -5.32 -2.98
N SER A 42 13.92 -5.42 -2.12
CA SER A 42 15.30 -5.71 -2.54
C SER A 42 15.44 -7.06 -3.25
N LEU A 43 14.69 -8.08 -2.81
CA LEU A 43 14.67 -9.40 -3.45
C LEU A 43 14.13 -9.34 -4.89
N LEU A 44 13.26 -8.37 -5.18
CA LEU A 44 12.64 -8.15 -6.49
C LEU A 44 13.31 -7.01 -7.28
N GLY A 45 14.45 -6.51 -6.81
CA GLY A 45 15.18 -5.40 -7.44
C GLY A 45 14.42 -4.07 -7.42
N GLN A 46 13.44 -3.92 -6.52
CA GLN A 46 12.63 -2.72 -6.37
C GLN A 46 13.19 -1.81 -5.27
N LEU A 47 12.97 -0.51 -5.42
CA LEU A 47 13.32 0.48 -4.39
C LEU A 47 12.38 0.33 -3.19
N GLU A 48 12.93 0.34 -1.98
CA GLU A 48 12.12 0.31 -0.77
C GLU A 48 11.24 1.58 -0.65
N PRO A 49 10.00 1.44 -0.15
CA PRO A 49 9.12 2.59 0.08
C PRO A 49 9.66 3.48 1.20
N ASP A 50 9.20 4.74 1.26
CA ASP A 50 9.52 5.62 2.37
C ASP A 50 9.08 4.98 3.71
N PRO A 51 9.98 4.91 4.73
CA PRO A 51 9.66 4.27 6.00
C PRO A 51 8.42 4.85 6.69
N GLU A 52 8.10 6.12 6.48
CA GLU A 52 6.93 6.77 7.06
C GLU A 52 5.63 6.24 6.43
N LEU A 53 5.61 5.92 5.14
CA LEU A 53 4.46 5.27 4.51
C LEU A 53 4.25 3.85 5.02
N VAL A 54 5.33 3.11 5.27
CA VAL A 54 5.23 1.77 5.87
C VAL A 54 4.64 1.85 7.28
N LYS A 55 5.01 2.86 8.08
CA LYS A 55 4.39 3.09 9.39
C LYS A 55 2.90 3.40 9.26
N ILE A 56 2.52 4.27 8.32
CA ILE A 56 1.11 4.58 8.07
C ILE A 56 0.37 3.29 7.70
N TYR A 57 0.88 2.49 6.76
CA TYR A 57 0.28 1.21 6.38
C TYR A 57 0.08 0.28 7.59
N ASN A 58 1.11 0.14 8.43
CA ASN A 58 1.08 -0.73 9.61
C ASN A 58 0.13 -0.22 10.71
N SER A 59 -0.16 1.08 10.77
CA SER A 59 -1.19 1.62 11.68
C SER A 59 -2.59 1.09 11.36
N PHE A 60 -2.83 0.66 10.12
CA PHE A 60 -4.05 0.01 9.66
C PHE A 60 -3.97 -1.53 9.71
N SER A 61 -3.12 -2.10 10.58
CA SER A 61 -2.97 -3.56 10.76
C SER A 61 -4.26 -4.29 11.15
N HIS A 62 -5.25 -3.57 11.69
CA HIS A 62 -6.57 -4.12 12.01
C HIS A 62 -7.48 -4.29 10.79
N LEU A 63 -7.19 -3.63 9.66
CA LEU A 63 -7.94 -3.80 8.42
C LEU A 63 -7.53 -5.11 7.74
N THR A 64 -8.49 -5.79 7.11
CA THR A 64 -8.29 -7.02 6.33
C THR A 64 -9.01 -6.95 4.99
N GLY A 65 -8.70 -7.87 4.07
CA GLY A 65 -9.38 -7.99 2.79
C GLY A 65 -9.24 -6.72 1.94
N GLU A 66 -10.33 -6.36 1.26
CA GLU A 66 -10.35 -5.24 0.31
C GLU A 66 -9.96 -3.90 0.95
N TYR A 67 -10.36 -3.63 2.20
CA TYR A 67 -9.98 -2.37 2.85
C TYR A 67 -8.47 -2.26 3.06
N ARG A 68 -7.81 -3.39 3.35
CA ARG A 68 -6.36 -3.43 3.52
C ARG A 68 -5.63 -3.17 2.20
N SER A 69 -6.10 -3.74 1.10
CA SER A 69 -5.52 -3.46 -0.22
C SER A 69 -5.79 -2.01 -0.65
N LYS A 70 -6.98 -1.45 -0.40
CA LYS A 70 -7.27 -0.03 -0.66
C LYS A 70 -6.29 0.92 0.02
N VAL A 71 -5.91 0.67 1.28
CA VAL A 71 -4.87 1.47 1.96
C VAL A 71 -3.52 1.33 1.25
N ALA A 72 -3.11 0.11 0.89
CA ALA A 72 -1.85 -0.11 0.18
C ALA A 72 -1.81 0.65 -1.15
N HIS A 73 -2.91 0.61 -1.90
CA HIS A 73 -3.05 1.32 -3.16
C HIS A 73 -3.03 2.85 -2.98
N ALA A 74 -3.75 3.39 -2.00
CA ALA A 74 -3.72 4.82 -1.70
C ALA A 74 -2.30 5.31 -1.36
N LEU A 75 -1.58 4.57 -0.52
CA LEU A 75 -0.22 4.93 -0.13
C LEU A 75 0.77 4.81 -1.29
N TRP A 76 0.65 3.78 -2.12
CA TRP A 76 1.50 3.61 -3.30
C TRP A 76 1.27 4.72 -4.34
N GLU A 77 0.00 5.10 -4.60
CA GLU A 77 -0.30 6.21 -5.50
C GLU A 77 0.24 7.53 -4.95
N ALA A 78 0.06 7.78 -3.65
CA ALA A 78 0.59 8.97 -2.99
C ALA A 78 2.13 9.04 -3.07
N GLN A 79 2.84 7.94 -2.81
CA GLN A 79 4.29 7.85 -2.98
C GLN A 79 4.72 8.17 -4.41
N THR A 80 4.00 7.63 -5.38
CA THR A 80 4.30 7.81 -6.81
C THR A 80 4.15 9.27 -7.19
N GLU A 81 3.07 9.92 -6.77
CA GLU A 81 2.82 11.34 -7.01
C GLU A 81 3.86 12.23 -6.32
N MET A 82 4.17 11.95 -5.04
CA MET A 82 5.21 12.68 -4.31
C MET A 82 6.57 12.58 -5.00
N SER A 83 6.93 11.39 -5.48
CA SER A 83 8.20 11.16 -6.19
C SER A 83 8.26 11.94 -7.51
N GLN A 84 7.16 12.00 -8.26
CA GLN A 84 7.05 12.79 -9.49
C GLN A 84 7.18 14.30 -9.24
N LYS A 85 6.67 14.78 -8.09
CA LYS A 85 6.71 16.19 -7.69
C LYS A 85 7.95 16.56 -6.87
N ASN A 86 8.83 15.59 -6.59
CA ASN A 86 9.99 15.74 -5.70
C ASN A 86 9.61 16.24 -4.28
N VAL A 87 8.47 15.75 -3.78
CA VAL A 87 7.90 16.09 -2.48
C VAL A 87 8.31 15.03 -1.47
N THR A 88 8.71 15.45 -0.27
CA THR A 88 9.02 14.53 0.83
C THR A 88 7.77 14.21 1.64
N VAL A 89 7.64 12.97 2.14
CA VAL A 89 6.45 12.46 2.84
C VAL A 89 6.07 13.28 4.09
N ARG A 90 7.02 14.01 4.68
CA ARG A 90 6.82 14.82 5.90
C ARG A 90 6.41 16.27 5.64
N SER A 91 6.29 16.67 4.38
CA SER A 91 5.89 18.04 4.03
C SER A 91 4.37 18.25 4.20
N GLU A 92 3.94 19.52 4.30
CA GLU A 92 2.51 19.85 4.26
C GLU A 92 1.87 19.47 2.91
N GLU A 93 2.63 19.56 1.82
CA GLU A 93 2.17 19.14 0.49
C GLU A 93 1.89 17.62 0.45
N ALA A 94 2.74 16.81 1.08
CA ALA A 94 2.52 15.37 1.18
C ALA A 94 1.21 15.01 1.91
N LYS A 95 0.80 15.79 2.91
CA LYS A 95 -0.50 15.58 3.58
C LYS A 95 -1.67 15.77 2.62
N SER A 96 -1.59 16.77 1.74
CA SER A 96 -2.61 17.01 0.72
C SER A 96 -2.67 15.84 -0.28
N ILE A 97 -1.51 15.39 -0.77
CA ILE A 97 -1.41 14.24 -1.68
C ILE A 97 -1.98 12.97 -1.03
N LEU A 98 -1.58 12.67 0.21
CA LEU A 98 -2.12 11.53 0.97
C LEU A 98 -3.63 11.63 1.12
N SER A 99 -4.14 12.80 1.54
CA SER A 99 -5.58 13.00 1.72
C SER A 99 -6.36 12.78 0.43
N GLN A 100 -5.85 13.26 -0.71
CA GLN A 100 -6.49 13.05 -2.01
C GLN A 100 -6.47 11.57 -2.42
N ALA A 101 -5.35 10.88 -2.22
CA ALA A 101 -5.24 9.45 -2.49
C ALA A 101 -6.21 8.65 -1.61
N PHE A 102 -6.24 8.89 -0.29
CA PHE A 102 -7.17 8.21 0.61
C PHE A 102 -8.63 8.43 0.21
N LYS A 103 -9.02 9.66 -0.16
CA LYS A 103 -10.38 9.94 -0.67
C LYS A 103 -10.69 9.16 -1.94
N LYS A 104 -9.77 9.14 -2.91
CA LYS A 104 -9.93 8.39 -4.17
C LYS A 104 -10.17 6.89 -3.93
N TRP A 105 -9.58 6.33 -2.86
CA TRP A 105 -9.75 4.94 -2.47
C TRP A 105 -10.91 4.69 -1.48
N GLY A 106 -11.76 5.69 -1.25
CA GLY A 106 -13.00 5.56 -0.47
C GLY A 106 -12.85 5.79 1.04
N PHE A 107 -11.72 6.34 1.48
CA PHE A 107 -11.54 6.78 2.87
C PHE A 107 -11.94 8.25 2.99
N GLU A 108 -13.25 8.48 3.05
CA GLU A 108 -13.81 9.80 3.27
C GLU A 108 -13.99 10.06 4.76
N THR A 109 -13.77 11.31 5.19
CA THR A 109 -14.24 11.77 6.49
C THR A 109 -15.77 11.67 6.52
N PRO A 110 -16.38 11.10 7.57
CA PRO A 110 -17.83 11.15 7.70
C PRO A 110 -18.30 12.60 7.60
N LEU A 111 -19.28 12.85 6.74
CA LEU A 111 -20.06 14.08 6.79
C LEU A 111 -20.72 14.12 8.16
N ASN A 112 -20.21 14.97 9.05
CA ASN A 112 -20.91 15.30 10.30
C ASN A 112 -22.23 15.96 9.89
N ASN A 113 -23.33 15.21 9.99
CA ASN A 113 -24.70 15.74 9.98
C ASN A 113 -25.08 16.17 11.39
#